data_AF-A0A7W8GF46-F1
#
_entry.id   AF-A0A7W8GF46-F1
#
_cell.length_a   1.000
_cell.length_b   1.000
_cell.length_c   1.000
_cell.angle_alpha   90.00
_cell.angle_beta   90.00
_cell.angle_gamma   90.00
#
_symmetry.space_group_name_H-M   'P 1'
#
loop_
_entity.id
_entity.type
_entity.pdbx_description
1 polymer ?
#
loop_
_entity_poly.entity_id
_entity_poly.type
_entity_poly.pdbx_seq_one_letter_code
_entity_poly.pdbx_strand_id
1 'polypeptide(L)'
;MSRDRFPRVPVRVTEAQLPGVAALLGADDGGAWVEVTDGPSPGWRRWTGTAFVAVAGGTSAPAPTLITAAEALSAGDLVAVLPEGARRASAAQLGREAAGFVLQAAASGAQAAVFFQGVNTAVTGQTPGPAFLDPYAPGRTTSTPPTAAGHLLQPVGWASSATSLVFQPGRSTML
;
A
#
# COMPACT_ATOMS: atom_id res chain seq x y z
N MET A 1 -2.69 -35.25 -10.46
CA MET A 1 -2.79 -33.88 -9.89
C MET A 1 -2.05 -32.93 -10.81
N SER A 2 -2.76 -32.29 -11.74
CA SER A 2 -2.16 -31.51 -12.85
C SER A 2 -1.55 -30.20 -12.34
N ARG A 3 -0.32 -29.94 -12.76
CA ARG A 3 0.49 -28.74 -12.50
C ARG A 3 0.24 -27.62 -13.53
N ASP A 4 -0.78 -27.73 -14.38
CA ASP A 4 -1.02 -26.84 -15.53
C ASP A 4 -1.92 -25.63 -15.22
N ARG A 5 -1.96 -25.17 -13.96
CA ARG A 5 -2.91 -24.13 -13.54
C ARG A 5 -2.43 -22.69 -13.72
N PHE A 6 -1.19 -22.48 -14.15
CA PHE A 6 -0.62 -21.15 -14.35
C PHE A 6 -0.01 -21.02 -15.75
N PRO A 7 -0.35 -19.97 -16.53
CA PRO A 7 0.29 -19.73 -17.82
C PRO A 7 1.79 -19.49 -17.63
N ARG A 8 2.62 -20.10 -18.50
CA ARG A 8 4.09 -20.03 -18.44
C ARG A 8 4.66 -18.62 -18.66
N VAL A 9 3.85 -17.68 -19.16
CA VAL A 9 4.17 -16.26 -19.32
C VAL A 9 3.01 -15.42 -18.77
N PRO A 10 3.19 -14.67 -17.66
CA PRO A 10 2.14 -13.82 -17.12
C PRO A 10 1.84 -12.64 -18.06
N VAL A 11 0.57 -12.43 -18.40
CA VAL A 11 0.12 -11.11 -18.84
C VAL A 11 0.03 -10.24 -17.59
N ARG A 12 0.93 -9.27 -17.48
CA ARG A 12 0.99 -8.33 -16.35
C ARG A 12 0.15 -7.10 -16.64
N VAL A 13 -0.71 -6.75 -15.69
CA VAL A 13 -1.65 -5.63 -15.81
C VAL A 13 -1.69 -4.84 -14.51
N THR A 14 -2.07 -3.57 -14.60
CA THR A 14 -2.46 -2.77 -13.44
C THR A 14 -3.95 -2.95 -13.13
N GLU A 15 -4.38 -2.64 -11.91
CA GLU A 15 -5.80 -2.69 -11.48
C GLU A 15 -6.68 -1.85 -12.42
N ALA A 16 -6.17 -0.70 -12.88
CA ALA A 16 -6.88 0.20 -13.79
C ALA A 16 -7.07 -0.38 -15.21
N GLN A 17 -6.26 -1.37 -15.61
CA GLN A 17 -6.35 -2.01 -16.92
C GLN A 17 -7.35 -3.19 -16.95
N LEU A 18 -7.80 -3.68 -15.79
CA LEU A 18 -8.72 -4.82 -15.70
C LEU A 18 -10.02 -4.63 -16.50
N PRO A 19 -10.68 -3.45 -16.53
CA PRO A 19 -11.89 -3.27 -17.32
C PRO A 19 -11.65 -3.40 -18.83
N GLY A 20 -10.50 -2.90 -19.31
CA GLY A 20 -10.12 -3.00 -20.73
C GLY A 20 -9.82 -4.44 -21.14
N VAL A 21 -9.15 -5.20 -20.28
CA VAL A 21 -8.89 -6.63 -20.51
C VAL A 21 -10.18 -7.44 -20.46
N ALA A 22 -11.08 -7.14 -19.51
CA ALA A 22 -12.39 -7.78 -19.41
C ALA A 22 -13.24 -7.58 -20.68
N ALA A 23 -13.19 -6.39 -21.28
CA ALA A 23 -13.91 -6.09 -22.51
C ALA A 23 -13.40 -6.88 -23.73
N LEU A 24 -12.13 -7.30 -23.72
CA LEU A 24 -11.53 -8.09 -24.80
C LEU A 24 -11.83 -9.59 -24.69
N LEU A 25 -11.97 -10.11 -23.47
CA LEU A 25 -12.16 -11.54 -23.20
C LEU A 25 -13.62 -12.01 -23.34
N GLY A 26 -14.59 -11.11 -23.13
CA GLY A 26 -16.02 -11.50 -23.18
C GLY A 26 -16.40 -12.57 -22.15
N ALA A 27 -17.61 -13.11 -22.26
CA ALA A 27 -18.14 -14.08 -21.29
C ALA A 27 -17.58 -15.51 -21.46
N ASP A 28 -17.10 -15.85 -22.66
CA ASP A 28 -16.76 -17.22 -23.04
C ASP A 28 -15.34 -17.64 -22.60
N ASP A 29 -14.47 -16.68 -22.28
CA ASP A 29 -13.08 -16.94 -21.88
C ASP A 29 -12.91 -17.30 -20.38
N GLY A 30 -13.94 -17.88 -19.76
CA GLY A 30 -14.03 -18.23 -18.33
C GLY A 30 -12.90 -19.14 -17.83
N GLY A 31 -11.71 -18.56 -17.62
CA GLY A 31 -10.48 -19.30 -17.45
C GLY A 31 -9.21 -18.49 -17.71
N ALA A 32 -9.30 -17.30 -18.31
CA ALA A 32 -8.16 -16.39 -18.49
C ALA A 32 -7.54 -15.96 -17.15
N TRP A 33 -6.22 -15.74 -17.17
CA TRP A 33 -5.42 -15.36 -16.01
C TRP A 33 -4.61 -14.10 -16.30
N VAL A 34 -4.51 -13.23 -15.30
CA VAL A 34 -3.62 -12.04 -15.32
C VAL A 34 -2.88 -11.93 -13.99
N GLU A 35 -1.66 -11.42 -14.03
CA GLU A 35 -0.94 -10.98 -12.82
C GLU A 35 -1.18 -9.48 -12.64
N VAL A 36 -1.90 -9.11 -11.59
CA VAL A 36 -2.09 -7.70 -11.24
C VAL A 36 -0.91 -7.22 -10.43
N THR A 37 -0.26 -6.15 -10.87
CA THR A 37 1.00 -5.69 -10.26
C THR A 37 0.81 -4.62 -9.18
N ASP A 38 -0.38 -4.03 -9.05
CA ASP A 38 -0.68 -2.92 -8.14
C ASP A 38 -2.10 -3.04 -7.54
N GLY A 39 -2.53 -2.01 -6.79
CA GLY A 39 -3.84 -1.97 -6.16
C GLY A 39 -3.90 -2.67 -4.78
N PRO A 40 -5.10 -2.86 -4.21
CA PRO A 40 -5.29 -3.41 -2.86
C PRO A 40 -5.19 -4.94 -2.79
N SER A 41 -5.27 -5.62 -3.93
CA SER A 41 -5.12 -7.08 -4.05
C SER A 41 -4.29 -7.45 -5.29
N PRO A 42 -3.00 -7.04 -5.30
CA PRO A 42 -2.07 -7.40 -6.36
C PRO A 42 -1.80 -8.91 -6.33
N GLY A 43 -1.56 -9.50 -7.48
CA GLY A 43 -1.32 -10.92 -7.68
C GLY A 43 -2.17 -11.53 -8.77
N TRP A 44 -2.14 -12.85 -8.84
CA TRP A 44 -2.88 -13.61 -9.84
C TRP A 44 -4.39 -13.45 -9.68
N ARG A 45 -5.04 -13.05 -10.77
CA ARG A 45 -6.50 -13.02 -10.90
C ARG A 45 -6.96 -13.93 -12.02
N ARG A 46 -8.11 -14.56 -11.79
CA ARG A 46 -8.78 -15.44 -12.75
C ARG A 46 -10.07 -14.78 -13.23
N TRP A 47 -10.29 -14.76 -14.53
CA TRP A 47 -11.55 -14.35 -15.14
C TRP A 47 -12.66 -15.39 -14.88
N THR A 48 -13.83 -14.93 -14.47
CA THR A 48 -15.01 -15.77 -14.17
C THR A 48 -16.07 -15.75 -15.26
N GLY A 49 -15.83 -15.08 -16.39
CA GLY A 49 -16.85 -14.78 -17.39
C GLY A 49 -17.53 -13.42 -17.17
N THR A 50 -17.37 -12.83 -15.98
CA THR A 50 -17.98 -11.54 -15.61
C THR A 50 -17.02 -10.60 -14.89
N ALA A 51 -16.04 -11.14 -14.15
CA ALA A 51 -15.06 -10.34 -13.42
C ALA A 51 -13.71 -11.08 -13.25
N PHE A 52 -12.65 -10.32 -12.96
CA PHE A 52 -11.39 -10.87 -12.48
C PHE A 52 -11.42 -11.03 -10.96
N VAL A 53 -11.31 -12.27 -10.49
CA VAL A 53 -11.30 -12.61 -9.07
C VAL A 53 -9.91 -13.01 -8.62
N ALA A 54 -9.47 -12.48 -7.47
CA ALA A 54 -8.18 -12.81 -6.88
C ALA A 54 -8.08 -14.30 -6.52
N VAL A 55 -6.92 -14.90 -6.81
CA VAL A 55 -6.63 -16.29 -6.43
C VAL A 55 -5.75 -16.31 -5.20
N ALA A 56 -6.27 -16.92 -4.13
CA ALA A 56 -5.53 -17.11 -2.89
C ALA A 56 -4.21 -17.84 -3.15
N GLY A 57 -3.10 -17.25 -2.72
CA GLY A 57 -1.76 -17.82 -2.83
C GLY A 57 -0.92 -17.40 -4.04
N GLY A 58 -1.40 -16.43 -4.85
CA GLY A 58 -0.73 -15.98 -6.07
C GLY A 58 -0.19 -14.54 -6.03
N THR A 59 0.15 -13.96 -4.89
CA THR A 59 0.55 -12.55 -4.80
C THR A 59 2.08 -12.42 -4.75
N SER A 60 2.70 -11.92 -5.82
CA SER A 60 4.12 -11.49 -5.83
C SER A 60 4.33 -10.16 -5.10
N ALA A 61 3.24 -9.48 -4.75
CA ALA A 61 3.23 -8.27 -3.97
C ALA A 61 3.10 -8.56 -2.47
N PRO A 62 3.66 -7.70 -1.62
CA PRO A 62 3.64 -7.89 -0.17
C PRO A 62 2.21 -7.94 0.35
N ALA A 63 1.87 -9.03 1.02
CA ALA A 63 0.56 -9.19 1.64
C ALA A 63 0.41 -8.19 2.81
N PRO A 64 -0.76 -7.55 2.95
CA PRO A 64 -1.02 -6.72 4.12
C PRO A 64 -1.29 -7.58 5.35
N THR A 65 -1.02 -7.02 6.53
CA THR A 65 -1.51 -7.56 7.80
C THR A 65 -2.75 -6.80 8.22
N LEU A 66 -3.79 -7.52 8.64
CA LEU A 66 -4.99 -6.90 9.20
C LEU A 66 -4.75 -6.52 10.66
N ILE A 67 -4.89 -5.23 10.97
CA ILE A 67 -4.71 -4.67 12.31
C ILE A 67 -5.90 -3.75 12.60
N THR A 68 -6.48 -3.85 13.79
CA THR A 68 -7.55 -2.93 14.24
C THR A 68 -7.05 -1.49 14.21
N ALA A 69 -7.82 -0.59 13.60
CA ALA A 69 -7.50 0.82 13.54
C ALA A 69 -7.83 1.49 14.90
N ALA A 70 -6.83 2.03 15.58
CA ALA A 70 -6.98 2.75 16.84
C ALA A 70 -7.56 4.17 16.65
N GLU A 71 -7.56 4.69 15.41
CA GLU A 71 -8.22 5.92 15.01
C GLU A 71 -8.72 5.80 13.56
N ALA A 72 -9.46 6.80 13.07
CA ALA A 72 -9.82 6.84 11.65
C ALA A 72 -8.56 7.03 10.78
N LEU A 73 -8.38 6.15 9.81
CA LEU A 73 -7.29 6.18 8.83
C LEU A 73 -7.84 6.55 7.46
N SER A 74 -7.11 7.37 6.74
CA SER A 74 -7.38 7.70 5.34
C SER A 74 -6.51 6.87 4.41
N ALA A 75 -6.99 6.63 3.19
CA ALA A 75 -6.16 6.01 2.17
C ALA A 75 -4.89 6.86 1.95
N GLY A 76 -3.73 6.18 1.91
CA GLY A 76 -2.43 6.82 1.77
C GLY A 76 -1.75 7.17 3.09
N ASP A 77 -2.42 7.04 4.24
CA ASP A 77 -1.81 7.35 5.52
C ASP A 77 -0.67 6.37 5.85
N LEU A 78 0.46 6.93 6.32
CA LEU A 78 1.49 6.20 7.03
C LEU A 78 1.02 5.87 8.44
N VAL A 79 1.29 4.65 8.88
CA VAL A 79 0.80 4.15 10.17
C VAL A 79 1.93 3.69 11.08
N ALA A 80 1.78 4.00 12.36
CA ALA A 80 2.48 3.37 13.46
C ALA A 80 1.66 2.15 13.93
N VAL A 81 2.34 1.09 14.34
CA VAL A 81 1.71 -0.11 14.91
C VAL A 81 1.99 -0.13 16.41
N LEU A 82 0.94 0.05 17.19
CA LEU A 82 1.01 0.15 18.65
C LEU A 82 0.16 -0.96 19.31
N PRO A 83 0.33 -1.21 20.62
CA PRO A 83 -0.45 -2.22 21.33
C PRO A 83 -1.97 -2.04 21.20
N GLU A 84 -2.45 -0.80 21.10
CA GLU A 84 -3.87 -0.47 20.91
C GLU A 84 -4.36 -0.60 19.46
N GLY A 85 -3.46 -0.78 18.49
CA GLY A 85 -3.78 -0.93 17.07
C GLY A 85 -2.98 -0.01 16.14
N ALA A 86 -3.37 -0.01 14.87
CA ALA A 86 -2.79 0.84 13.84
C ALA A 86 -3.32 2.28 13.98
N ARG A 87 -2.42 3.26 13.94
CA ARG A 87 -2.78 4.69 13.95
C ARG A 87 -1.86 5.51 13.07
N ARG A 88 -2.21 6.75 12.76
CA ARG A 88 -1.38 7.65 11.96
C ARG A 88 -0.03 7.86 12.65
N ALA A 89 1.03 7.65 11.88
CA ALA A 89 2.41 7.94 12.30
C ALA A 89 2.62 9.45 12.42
N SER A 90 3.49 9.92 13.30
CA SER A 90 3.78 11.35 13.46
C SER A 90 5.20 11.59 13.91
N ALA A 91 5.90 12.48 13.22
CA ALA A 91 7.26 12.85 13.62
C ALA A 91 7.27 13.75 14.88
N ALA A 92 6.14 14.34 15.30
CA ALA A 92 6.09 15.11 16.54
C ALA A 92 5.89 14.26 17.80
N GLN A 93 5.74 12.94 17.67
CA GLN A 93 5.41 12.06 18.79
C GLN A 93 6.34 10.85 18.83
N LEU A 94 7.16 10.77 19.87
CA LEU A 94 8.01 9.59 20.12
C LEU A 94 7.15 8.33 20.25
N GLY A 95 7.61 7.23 19.66
CA GLY A 95 6.85 5.99 19.64
C GLY A 95 5.71 5.99 18.62
N ARG A 96 5.62 6.99 17.73
CA ARG A 96 4.70 7.00 16.57
C ARG A 96 5.44 7.02 15.24
N GLU A 97 6.55 6.30 15.18
CA GLU A 97 7.32 6.09 13.95
C GLU A 97 6.46 5.40 12.87
N ALA A 98 6.72 5.72 11.61
CA ALA A 98 6.08 5.04 10.50
C ALA A 98 6.59 3.60 10.40
N ALA A 99 5.69 2.64 10.62
CA ALA A 99 5.93 1.21 10.48
C ALA A 99 5.39 0.66 9.16
N GLY A 100 4.31 1.23 8.65
CA GLY A 100 3.67 0.80 7.40
C GLY A 100 2.79 1.89 6.80
N PHE A 101 1.92 1.50 5.87
CA PHE A 101 0.91 2.36 5.25
C PHE A 101 -0.38 1.62 4.95
N VAL A 102 -1.46 2.38 4.69
CA VAL A 102 -2.75 1.84 4.23
C VAL A 102 -3.09 2.36 2.84
N LEU A 103 -3.68 1.48 2.01
CA LEU A 103 -4.15 1.84 0.66
C LEU A 103 -5.64 2.18 0.62
N GLN A 104 -6.36 1.95 1.72
CA GLN A 104 -7.80 2.18 1.86
C GLN A 104 -8.08 2.84 3.21
N ALA A 105 -9.15 3.62 3.28
CA ALA A 105 -9.59 4.20 4.54
C ALA A 105 -10.14 3.13 5.48
N ALA A 106 -9.98 3.32 6.78
CA ALA A 106 -10.53 2.47 7.82
C ALA A 106 -11.10 3.33 8.94
N ALA A 107 -12.34 3.05 9.37
CA ALA A 107 -12.90 3.69 10.54
C ALA A 107 -12.21 3.21 11.83
N SER A 108 -12.24 4.02 12.88
CA SER A 108 -11.76 3.58 14.19
C SER A 108 -12.51 2.32 14.65
N GLY A 109 -11.77 1.33 15.16
CA GLY A 109 -12.29 0.02 15.54
C GLY A 109 -12.47 -0.97 14.39
N ALA A 110 -12.35 -0.54 13.12
CA ALA A 110 -12.42 -1.43 11.96
C ALA A 110 -11.05 -2.11 11.69
N GLN A 111 -11.07 -3.20 10.92
CA GLN A 111 -9.83 -3.82 10.43
C GLN A 111 -9.21 -2.98 9.31
N ALA A 112 -7.94 -2.60 9.46
CA ALA A 112 -7.15 -1.92 8.45
C ALA A 112 -6.12 -2.87 7.83
N ALA A 113 -5.99 -2.85 6.51
CA ALA A 113 -4.95 -3.58 5.79
C ALA A 113 -3.65 -2.77 5.78
N VAL A 114 -2.70 -3.14 6.63
CA VAL A 114 -1.41 -2.45 6.78
C VAL A 114 -0.33 -3.14 5.96
N PHE A 115 0.31 -2.38 5.08
CA PHE A 115 1.43 -2.82 4.26
C PHE A 115 2.74 -2.33 4.90
N PHE A 116 3.67 -3.26 5.17
CA PHE A 116 4.97 -2.95 5.78
C PHE A 116 6.08 -2.67 4.76
N GLN A 117 5.82 -2.94 3.49
CA GLN A 117 6.75 -2.76 2.38
C GLN A 117 5.97 -2.59 1.08
N GLY A 118 6.63 -2.08 0.05
CA GLY A 118 6.04 -1.89 -1.28
C GLY A 118 5.79 -0.43 -1.61
N VAL A 119 4.82 -0.18 -2.50
CA VAL A 119 4.51 1.16 -3.00
C VAL A 119 3.16 1.61 -2.48
N ASN A 120 3.14 2.74 -1.78
CA ASN A 120 1.91 3.43 -1.43
C ASN A 120 1.43 4.26 -2.62
N THR A 121 0.39 3.77 -3.30
CA THR A 121 -0.23 4.39 -4.48
C THR A 121 -1.41 5.30 -4.14
N ALA A 122 -1.77 5.41 -2.85
CA ALA A 122 -2.89 6.21 -2.38
C ALA A 122 -2.45 7.60 -1.86
N VAL A 123 -1.16 7.91 -1.90
CA VAL A 123 -0.65 9.26 -1.63
C VAL A 123 -1.00 10.22 -2.77
N THR A 124 -1.01 11.52 -2.48
CA THR A 124 -1.27 12.57 -3.47
C THR A 124 -0.39 13.78 -3.18
N GLY A 125 -0.07 14.56 -4.21
CA GLY A 125 0.65 15.82 -4.06
C GLY A 125 2.12 15.67 -3.65
N GLN A 126 2.69 14.48 -3.82
CA GLN A 126 4.09 14.24 -3.52
C GLN A 126 5.00 14.94 -4.53
N THR A 127 6.20 15.30 -4.08
CA THR A 127 7.27 15.75 -4.98
C THR A 127 8.25 14.60 -5.15
N PRO A 128 8.60 14.18 -6.39
CA PRO A 128 9.58 13.12 -6.60
C PRO A 128 10.89 13.39 -5.86
N GLY A 129 11.39 12.38 -5.14
CA GLY A 129 12.57 12.49 -4.30
C GLY A 129 12.37 11.92 -2.88
N PRO A 130 13.31 12.18 -1.96
CA PRO A 130 13.25 11.68 -0.59
C PRO A 130 12.00 12.15 0.15
N ALA A 131 11.39 11.26 0.92
CA ALA A 131 10.24 11.55 1.76
C ALA A 131 10.57 11.28 3.24
N PHE A 132 10.13 12.19 4.11
CA PHE A 132 10.29 12.11 5.56
C PHE A 132 8.91 12.08 6.22
N LEU A 133 8.82 11.51 7.43
CA LEU A 133 7.60 11.55 8.22
C LEU A 133 7.27 13.00 8.63
N ASP A 134 6.03 13.42 8.44
CA ASP A 134 5.60 14.79 8.72
C ASP A 134 5.33 15.01 10.22
N PRO A 135 5.86 16.07 10.85
CA PRO A 135 5.61 16.38 12.26
C PRO A 135 4.31 17.18 12.50
N TYR A 136 3.75 17.81 11.47
CA TYR A 136 2.57 18.69 11.57
C TYR A 136 1.30 18.04 10.99
N ALA A 137 1.45 17.08 10.08
CA ALA A 137 0.35 16.33 9.47
C ALA A 137 0.51 14.82 9.71
N PRO A 138 -0.01 14.27 10.82
CA PRO A 138 0.07 12.85 11.11
C PRO A 138 -0.45 11.98 9.96
N GLY A 139 0.30 10.93 9.65
CA GLY A 139 0.04 10.00 8.55
C GLY A 139 0.57 10.49 7.21
N ARG A 140 1.13 11.70 7.11
CA ARG A 140 1.65 12.25 5.86
C ARG A 140 3.17 12.28 5.83
N THR A 141 3.67 12.60 4.65
CA THR A 141 5.08 12.79 4.37
C THR A 141 5.37 14.24 4.01
N THR A 142 6.60 14.66 4.24
CA THR A 142 7.16 15.93 3.79
C THR A 142 8.44 15.70 2.98
N SER A 143 8.73 16.57 2.01
CA SER A 143 9.99 16.58 1.26
C SER A 143 11.11 17.29 2.02
N THR A 144 10.78 18.04 3.07
CA THR A 144 11.75 18.78 3.89
C THR A 144 11.96 18.04 5.20
N PRO A 145 13.19 17.60 5.51
CA PRO A 145 13.48 16.92 6.78
C PRO A 145 13.06 17.79 7.97
N PRO A 146 12.39 17.23 9.00
CA PRO A 146 12.20 17.92 10.27
C PRO A 146 13.53 18.34 10.89
N THR A 147 13.57 19.50 11.56
CA THR A 147 14.78 20.03 12.21
C THR A 147 14.57 20.53 13.64
N ALA A 148 13.32 20.59 14.12
CA ALA A 148 13.02 21.07 15.47
C ALA A 148 13.32 19.99 16.53
N ALA A 149 13.83 20.43 17.68
CA ALA A 149 14.11 19.55 18.81
C ALA A 149 12.84 18.85 19.30
N GLY A 150 12.96 17.57 19.67
CA GLY A 150 11.83 16.73 20.07
C GLY A 150 11.04 16.14 18.91
N HIS A 151 11.37 16.46 17.65
CA HIS A 151 10.83 15.78 16.49
C HIS A 151 11.69 14.55 16.13
N LEU A 152 11.05 13.59 15.48
CA LEU A 152 11.68 12.45 14.85
C LEU A 152 12.11 12.82 13.43
N LEU A 153 13.40 12.66 13.14
CA LEU A 153 13.88 12.55 11.78
C LEU A 153 13.75 11.09 11.33
N GLN A 154 12.71 10.81 10.55
CA GLN A 154 12.51 9.49 9.96
C GLN A 154 12.35 9.60 8.43
N PRO A 155 13.35 9.15 7.65
CA PRO A 155 13.15 8.86 6.24
C PRO A 155 12.16 7.71 6.08
N VAL A 156 11.15 7.86 5.23
CA VAL A 156 10.12 6.84 5.00
C VAL A 156 10.22 6.20 3.61
N GLY A 157 11.15 6.68 2.78
CA GLY A 157 11.44 6.17 1.45
C GLY A 157 11.61 7.31 0.44
N TRP A 158 11.16 7.10 -0.80
CA TRP A 158 11.17 8.12 -1.85
C TRP A 158 9.89 8.12 -2.67
N ALA A 159 9.39 9.30 -2.99
CA ALA A 159 8.31 9.48 -3.94
C ALA A 159 8.85 9.29 -5.36
N SER A 160 8.26 8.37 -6.12
CA SER A 160 8.58 8.18 -7.54
C SER A 160 7.71 9.06 -8.45
N SER A 161 6.56 9.52 -7.95
CA SER A 161 5.63 10.42 -8.63
C SER A 161 4.77 11.18 -7.60
N ALA A 162 3.91 12.08 -8.05
CA ALA A 162 2.95 12.78 -7.19
C ALA A 162 1.96 11.85 -6.48
N THR A 163 1.78 10.62 -6.98
CA THR A 163 0.82 9.64 -6.48
C THR A 163 1.46 8.28 -6.15
N SER A 164 2.77 8.26 -5.91
CA SER A 164 3.48 7.01 -5.61
C SER A 164 4.65 7.26 -4.67
N LEU A 165 4.63 6.57 -3.53
CA LEU A 165 5.71 6.55 -2.55
C LEU A 165 6.24 5.13 -2.41
N VAL A 166 7.50 4.90 -2.77
CA VAL A 166 8.18 3.64 -2.45
C VAL A 166 8.51 3.67 -0.97
N PHE A 167 7.83 2.82 -0.19
CA PHE A 167 7.97 2.79 1.25
C PHE A 167 9.17 1.94 1.65
N GLN A 168 10.15 2.59 2.27
CA GLN A 168 11.35 1.96 2.80
C GLN A 168 11.77 2.74 4.06
N PRO A 169 11.18 2.42 5.22
CA PRO A 169 11.40 3.18 6.43
C PRO A 169 12.85 3.02 6.90
N GLY A 170 13.54 4.15 7.03
CA GLY A 170 14.86 4.23 7.62
C GLY A 170 14.79 4.26 9.15
N ARG A 171 15.96 4.21 9.79
CA ARG A 171 16.08 4.39 11.24
C ARG A 171 15.60 5.79 11.65
N SER A 172 14.70 5.84 12.62
CA SER A 172 14.27 7.09 13.25
C SER A 172 15.34 7.62 14.20
N THR A 173 15.62 8.92 14.12
CA THR A 173 16.53 9.62 15.04
C THR A 173 15.80 10.78 15.70
N MET A 174 15.91 10.93 17.02
CA MET A 174 15.38 12.09 17.73
C MET A 174 16.31 13.28 17.53
N LEU A 175 15.72 14.45 17.27
CA LEU A 175 16.40 15.74 17.08
C LEU A 175 16.45 16.56 18.36
#